data_AF-A0A060PQ98-F1
#
_entry.id   AF-A0A060PQ98-F1
#
_cell.length_a   1.000
_cell.length_b   1.000
_cell.length_c   1.000
_cell.angle_alpha   90.00
_cell.angle_beta   90.00
_cell.angle_gamma   90.00
#
_symmetry.space_group_name_H-M   'P 1'
#
loop_
_entity.id
_entity.type
_entity.pdbx_description
1 polymer ?
#
loop_
_entity_poly.entity_id
_entity_poly.type
_entity_poly.pdbx_seq_one_letter_code
_entity_poly.pdbx_strand_id
1 'polypeptide(L)'
;MNNQADLSALSLKAEQKRQLLRLLAGLNDESLGMAVNRQSGVAIAQRRESGLMGLQTFLKAADDMDRLIFKLAVSFICEYFTKEQVFRIVDKKLGNRYFKINSSDNNRIRPLKFDLILKSQLKIESRDEKWYNWNELLKILAPIRPDLVPNLVPLMLNDMDSPITNDVLEAIQNANALQEQNAQANAPYNQQIQALQIQKLQAEIMELQAKASKYEQQGALSQTTNESEKINQAVAISEMQQVSAKEDKNAETEANKPKKKLKTSDKTTWRKYPSAQNLDY
;
A
#
# COMPACT_ATOMS: atom_id res chain seq x y z
N MET A 1 -20.02 -61.13 -45.65
CA MET A 1 -19.52 -61.19 -44.26
C MET A 1 -20.01 -59.95 -43.54
N ASN A 2 -20.79 -60.13 -42.48
CA ASN A 2 -21.64 -59.10 -41.89
C ASN A 2 -20.98 -58.57 -40.60
N ASN A 3 -19.96 -57.71 -40.74
CA ASN A 3 -19.18 -57.16 -39.61
C ASN A 3 -19.98 -56.16 -38.73
N GLN A 4 -21.26 -55.98 -39.01
CA GLN A 4 -22.15 -55.05 -38.34
C GLN A 4 -22.43 -55.46 -36.87
N ALA A 5 -22.46 -56.76 -36.59
CA ALA A 5 -22.62 -57.30 -35.24
C ALA A 5 -21.36 -57.10 -34.37
N ASP A 6 -20.17 -57.26 -34.96
CA ASP A 6 -18.91 -57.03 -34.24
C ASP A 6 -18.66 -55.55 -34.02
N LEU A 7 -19.01 -54.69 -34.98
CA LEU A 7 -18.94 -53.24 -34.84
C LEU A 7 -19.90 -52.72 -33.76
N SER A 8 -21.13 -53.25 -33.69
CA SER A 8 -22.10 -52.86 -32.66
C SER A 8 -21.68 -53.34 -31.26
N ALA A 9 -21.12 -54.53 -31.15
CA ALA A 9 -20.55 -55.04 -29.91
C ALA A 9 -19.34 -54.20 -29.44
N LEU A 10 -18.46 -53.80 -30.37
CA LEU A 10 -17.32 -52.96 -30.06
C LEU A 10 -17.75 -51.54 -29.65
N SER A 11 -18.73 -50.95 -30.34
CA SER A 11 -19.26 -49.62 -30.01
C SER A 11 -19.92 -49.61 -28.63
N LEU A 12 -20.68 -50.65 -28.29
CA LEU A 12 -21.34 -50.77 -26.99
C LEU A 12 -20.32 -50.96 -25.85
N LYS A 13 -19.25 -51.73 -26.10
CA LYS A 13 -18.14 -51.87 -25.14
C LYS A 13 -17.34 -50.58 -25.00
N ALA A 14 -17.16 -49.81 -26.06
CA ALA A 14 -16.51 -48.50 -26.01
C ALA A 14 -17.37 -47.48 -25.24
N GLU A 15 -18.69 -47.51 -25.41
CA GLU A 15 -19.62 -46.67 -24.65
C GLU A 15 -19.63 -47.01 -23.16
N GLN A 16 -19.67 -48.30 -22.81
CA GLN A 16 -19.52 -48.76 -21.42
C GLN A 16 -18.21 -48.30 -20.80
N LYS A 17 -17.08 -48.40 -21.53
CA LYS A 17 -15.79 -47.88 -21.06
C LYS A 17 -15.80 -46.36 -20.87
N ARG A 18 -16.49 -45.60 -21.74
CA ARG A 18 -16.67 -44.15 -21.55
C ARG A 18 -17.52 -43.83 -20.32
N GLN A 19 -18.58 -44.60 -20.06
CA GLN A 19 -19.39 -44.44 -18.86
C GLN A 19 -18.60 -44.75 -17.58
N LEU A 20 -17.83 -45.84 -17.59
CA LEU A 20 -16.92 -46.18 -16.48
C LEU A 20 -15.83 -45.14 -16.27
N LEU A 21 -15.27 -44.58 -17.35
CA LEU A 21 -14.31 -43.48 -17.27
C LEU A 21 -14.94 -42.22 -16.67
N ARG A 22 -16.19 -41.88 -17.03
CA ARG A 22 -16.91 -40.75 -16.41
C ARG A 22 -17.09 -40.95 -14.90
N LEU A 23 -17.48 -42.16 -14.49
CA LEU A 23 -17.67 -42.52 -13.09
C LEU A 23 -16.34 -42.53 -12.31
N LEU A 24 -15.29 -43.13 -12.87
CA LEU A 24 -13.97 -43.27 -12.24
C LEU A 24 -13.22 -41.95 -12.16
N ALA A 25 -13.28 -41.13 -13.20
CA ALA A 25 -12.64 -39.83 -13.24
C ALA A 25 -13.42 -38.76 -12.44
N GLY A 26 -14.57 -39.11 -11.86
CA GLY A 26 -15.44 -38.16 -11.15
C GLY A 26 -15.96 -37.04 -12.05
N LEU A 27 -15.95 -37.24 -13.37
CA LEU A 27 -16.29 -36.23 -14.37
C LEU A 27 -17.83 -36.18 -14.52
N ASN A 28 -18.47 -35.35 -13.70
CA ASN A 28 -19.90 -35.02 -13.82
C ASN A 28 -20.15 -34.10 -15.05
N ASP A 29 -21.35 -34.09 -15.64
CA ASP A 29 -21.75 -33.16 -16.72
C ASP A 29 -21.63 -31.67 -16.30
N GLU A 30 -21.57 -31.45 -14.98
CA GLU A 30 -21.11 -30.23 -14.36
C GLU A 30 -19.62 -29.97 -14.67
N SER A 31 -18.68 -30.83 -14.27
CA SER A 31 -17.25 -30.65 -14.56
C SER A 31 -16.90 -30.53 -16.06
N LEU A 32 -17.72 -31.09 -16.96
CA LEU A 32 -17.56 -31.00 -18.43
C LEU A 32 -18.17 -29.75 -19.07
N GLY A 33 -18.79 -28.86 -18.29
CA GLY A 33 -19.37 -27.62 -18.82
C GLY A 33 -20.67 -27.80 -19.63
N MET A 34 -21.27 -28.99 -19.65
CA MET A 34 -22.46 -29.29 -20.48
C MET A 34 -23.79 -28.88 -19.83
N ALA A 35 -23.86 -28.74 -18.50
CA ALA A 35 -25.07 -28.23 -17.84
C ALA A 35 -25.19 -26.69 -17.96
N VAL A 36 -26.26 -26.19 -18.59
CA VAL A 36 -26.46 -24.77 -18.96
C VAL A 36 -27.13 -23.93 -17.86
N ASN A 37 -27.80 -24.52 -16.86
CA ASN A 37 -28.71 -23.78 -15.95
C ASN A 37 -28.34 -23.88 -14.45
N ARG A 38 -27.27 -23.23 -14.00
CA ARG A 38 -27.07 -22.92 -12.56
C ARG A 38 -26.53 -21.50 -12.35
N GLN A 39 -27.27 -20.68 -11.61
CA GLN A 39 -27.15 -19.21 -11.52
C GLN A 39 -26.25 -18.66 -10.39
N SER A 40 -25.51 -19.49 -9.64
CA SER A 40 -24.69 -18.99 -8.52
C SER A 40 -23.20 -18.92 -8.86
N GLY A 41 -22.55 -17.78 -8.61
CA GLY A 41 -21.11 -17.59 -8.82
C GLY A 41 -20.22 -18.58 -8.06
N VAL A 42 -20.67 -19.03 -6.87
CA VAL A 42 -19.99 -20.07 -6.09
C VAL A 42 -20.03 -21.42 -6.83
N ALA A 43 -21.17 -21.75 -7.44
CA ALA A 43 -21.30 -22.98 -8.21
C ALA A 43 -20.47 -22.94 -9.51
N ILE A 44 -20.28 -21.77 -10.12
CA ILE A 44 -19.40 -21.60 -11.29
C ILE A 44 -17.94 -21.78 -10.90
N ALA A 45 -17.50 -21.17 -9.78
CA ALA A 45 -16.13 -21.30 -9.28
C ALA A 45 -15.79 -22.76 -8.91
N GLN A 46 -16.67 -23.44 -8.17
CA GLN A 46 -16.49 -24.84 -7.79
C GLN A 46 -16.45 -25.78 -9.02
N ARG A 47 -17.16 -25.43 -10.09
CA ARG A 47 -17.19 -26.18 -11.35
C ARG A 47 -15.91 -26.02 -12.14
N ARG A 48 -15.36 -24.81 -12.20
CA ARG A 48 -14.03 -24.54 -12.77
C ARG A 48 -12.97 -25.35 -12.03
N GLU A 49 -13.02 -25.36 -10.70
CA GLU A 49 -12.06 -26.09 -9.86
C GLU A 49 -12.15 -27.61 -10.07
N SER A 50 -13.37 -28.17 -10.09
CA SER A 50 -13.57 -29.60 -10.34
C SER A 50 -13.14 -30.02 -11.76
N GLY A 51 -13.44 -29.20 -12.78
CA GLY A 51 -12.96 -29.44 -14.14
C GLY A 51 -11.43 -29.39 -14.24
N LEU A 52 -10.81 -28.46 -13.51
CA LEU A 52 -9.35 -28.31 -13.47
C LEU A 52 -8.66 -29.54 -12.86
N MET A 53 -9.21 -30.09 -11.78
CA MET A 53 -8.66 -31.30 -11.15
C MET A 53 -8.76 -32.54 -12.06
N GLY A 54 -9.84 -32.66 -12.83
CA GLY A 54 -9.96 -33.69 -13.86
C GLY A 54 -8.90 -33.57 -14.96
N LEU A 55 -8.68 -32.35 -15.46
CA LEU A 55 -7.66 -32.05 -16.48
C LEU A 55 -6.23 -32.29 -15.99
N GLN A 56 -5.96 -32.04 -14.71
CA GLN A 56 -4.62 -32.25 -14.12
C GLN A 56 -4.18 -33.72 -14.25
N THR A 57 -5.12 -34.66 -14.16
CA THR A 57 -4.82 -36.09 -14.31
C THR A 57 -4.38 -36.43 -15.75
N PHE A 58 -5.03 -35.84 -16.75
CA PHE A 58 -4.64 -36.02 -18.16
C PHE A 58 -3.30 -35.36 -18.47
N LEU A 59 -3.06 -34.16 -17.93
CA LEU A 59 -1.80 -33.45 -18.09
C LEU A 59 -0.64 -34.27 -17.52
N LYS A 60 -0.82 -34.81 -16.30
CA LYS A 60 0.18 -35.69 -15.67
C LYS A 60 0.43 -36.96 -16.49
N ALA A 61 -0.62 -37.60 -16.99
CA ALA A 61 -0.48 -38.78 -17.83
C ALA A 61 0.28 -38.49 -19.13
N ALA A 62 0.06 -37.31 -19.73
CA ALA A 62 0.82 -36.85 -20.90
C ALA A 62 2.30 -36.57 -20.56
N ASP A 63 2.57 -35.87 -19.46
CA ASP A 63 3.94 -35.61 -18.98
C ASP A 63 4.69 -36.93 -18.70
N ASP A 64 4.03 -37.91 -18.09
CA ASP A 64 4.59 -39.23 -17.81
C ASP A 64 4.87 -40.00 -19.10
N MET A 65 3.97 -39.92 -20.10
CA MET A 65 4.18 -40.51 -21.43
C MET A 65 5.40 -39.91 -22.12
N ASP A 66 5.48 -38.58 -22.18
CA ASP A 66 6.61 -37.88 -22.81
C ASP A 66 7.93 -38.23 -22.11
N ARG A 67 7.93 -38.29 -20.77
CA ARG A 67 9.09 -38.73 -20.00
C ARG A 67 9.55 -40.13 -20.40
N LEU A 68 8.63 -41.07 -20.61
CA LEU A 68 8.97 -42.43 -21.04
C LEU A 68 9.52 -42.46 -22.46
N ILE A 69 8.91 -41.70 -23.38
CA ILE A 69 9.37 -41.60 -24.77
C ILE A 69 10.78 -41.02 -24.83
N PHE A 70 11.04 -39.91 -24.13
CA PHE A 70 12.36 -39.29 -24.12
C PHE A 70 13.40 -40.17 -23.42
N LYS A 71 13.02 -40.90 -22.36
CA LYS A 71 13.92 -41.88 -21.74
C LYS A 71 14.35 -42.95 -22.74
N LEU A 72 13.41 -43.46 -23.54
CA LEU A 72 13.70 -44.45 -24.58
C LEU A 72 14.55 -43.84 -25.70
N ALA A 73 14.21 -42.65 -26.17
CA ALA A 73 14.99 -41.93 -27.19
C ALA A 73 16.44 -41.71 -26.74
N VAL A 74 16.67 -41.27 -25.49
CA VAL A 74 18.02 -41.10 -24.94
C VAL A 74 18.75 -42.44 -24.88
N SER A 75 18.07 -43.54 -24.49
CA SER A 75 18.72 -44.86 -24.52
C SER A 75 19.16 -45.28 -25.92
N PHE A 76 18.32 -45.07 -26.94
CA PHE A 76 18.69 -45.35 -28.33
C PHE A 76 19.82 -44.44 -28.82
N ILE A 77 19.82 -43.16 -28.45
CA ILE A 77 20.91 -42.25 -28.81
C ILE A 77 22.23 -42.75 -28.22
N CYS A 78 22.25 -43.14 -26.94
CA CYS A 78 23.44 -43.68 -26.29
C CYS A 78 23.94 -45.00 -26.91
N GLU A 79 23.03 -45.85 -27.41
CA GLU A 79 23.38 -47.13 -28.02
C GLU A 79 23.88 -46.99 -29.46
N TYR A 80 23.21 -46.18 -30.28
CA TYR A 80 23.49 -46.10 -31.72
C TYR A 80 24.50 -45.00 -32.11
N PHE A 81 24.60 -43.90 -31.35
CA PHE A 81 25.51 -42.80 -31.67
C PHE A 81 26.87 -42.98 -31.01
N THR A 82 27.65 -43.92 -31.52
CA THR A 82 29.00 -44.27 -31.01
C THR A 82 30.15 -43.69 -31.82
N LYS A 83 29.89 -43.17 -33.03
CA LYS A 83 30.92 -42.63 -33.93
C LYS A 83 31.32 -41.21 -33.52
N GLU A 84 32.57 -40.83 -33.83
CA GLU A 84 33.04 -39.44 -33.70
C GLU A 84 32.24 -38.52 -34.63
N GLN A 85 31.67 -37.46 -34.08
CA GLN A 85 30.94 -36.45 -34.82
C GLN A 85 31.42 -35.06 -34.43
N VAL A 86 31.44 -34.14 -35.40
CA VAL A 86 31.85 -32.75 -35.20
C VAL A 86 30.65 -31.84 -35.42
N PHE A 87 30.24 -31.12 -34.39
CA PHE A 87 29.19 -30.12 -34.46
C PHE A 87 29.77 -28.73 -34.63
N ARG A 88 29.15 -27.94 -35.51
CA ARG A 88 29.45 -26.53 -35.70
C ARG A 88 28.33 -25.69 -35.09
N ILE A 89 28.64 -24.95 -34.04
CA ILE A 89 27.73 -23.97 -33.45
C ILE A 89 28.10 -22.59 -34.01
N VAL A 90 27.13 -21.93 -34.62
CA VAL A 90 27.30 -20.61 -35.24
C VAL A 90 26.60 -19.59 -34.38
N ASP A 91 27.36 -18.72 -33.73
CA ASP A 91 26.82 -17.58 -33.01
C ASP A 91 27.22 -16.29 -33.74
N LYS A 92 26.25 -15.37 -33.90
CA LYS A 92 26.47 -14.07 -34.54
C LYS A 92 27.47 -13.19 -33.77
N LYS A 93 27.56 -13.34 -32.44
CA LYS A 93 28.43 -12.50 -31.59
C LYS A 93 29.77 -13.16 -31.27
N LEU A 94 29.76 -14.47 -31.02
CA LEU A 94 30.92 -15.21 -30.52
C LEU A 94 31.69 -15.95 -31.62
N GLY A 95 31.20 -15.95 -32.86
CA GLY A 95 31.82 -16.62 -34.00
C GLY A 95 31.49 -18.11 -34.11
N ASN A 96 32.24 -18.82 -34.96
CA ASN A 96 32.05 -20.25 -35.20
C ASN A 96 32.82 -21.10 -34.18
N ARG A 97 32.12 -22.00 -33.48
CA ARG A 97 32.73 -22.98 -32.57
C ARG A 97 32.51 -24.40 -33.07
N TYR A 98 33.54 -25.24 -32.95
CA TYR A 98 33.47 -26.65 -33.31
C TYR A 98 33.61 -27.52 -32.06
N PHE A 99 32.74 -28.51 -31.92
CA PHE A 99 32.76 -29.47 -30.81
C PHE A 99 32.82 -30.88 -31.36
N LYS A 100 33.73 -31.69 -30.85
CA LYS A 100 33.83 -33.11 -31.18
C LYS A 100 33.21 -33.93 -30.07
N ILE A 101 32.35 -34.88 -30.43
CA ILE A 101 31.77 -35.86 -29.51
C ILE A 101 32.31 -37.25 -29.83
N ASN A 102 32.29 -38.14 -28.84
CA ASN A 102 32.74 -39.54 -28.96
C ASN A 102 34.19 -39.73 -29.44
N SER A 103 35.06 -38.72 -29.29
CA SER A 103 36.48 -38.83 -29.62
C SER A 103 37.30 -39.54 -28.53
N SER A 104 36.82 -39.51 -27.29
CA SER A 104 37.42 -40.17 -26.14
C SER A 104 36.33 -40.56 -25.14
N ASP A 105 36.65 -41.42 -24.18
CA ASP A 105 35.68 -41.91 -23.18
C ASP A 105 35.11 -40.77 -22.30
N ASN A 106 35.88 -39.69 -22.12
CA ASN A 106 35.44 -38.49 -21.42
C ASN A 106 34.38 -37.68 -22.19
N ASN A 107 34.34 -37.79 -23.52
CA ASN A 107 33.44 -37.05 -24.41
C ASN A 107 32.35 -37.94 -25.02
N ARG A 108 32.11 -39.12 -24.43
CA ARG A 108 31.08 -40.06 -24.86
C ARG A 108 29.69 -39.56 -24.46
N ILE A 109 28.70 -39.73 -25.35
CA ILE A 109 27.30 -39.45 -25.02
C ILE A 109 26.87 -40.38 -23.89
N ARG A 110 26.45 -39.79 -22.76
CA ARG A 110 25.95 -40.51 -21.58
C ARG A 110 24.71 -39.82 -21.02
N PRO A 111 23.80 -40.56 -20.37
CA PRO A 111 22.67 -39.95 -19.69
C PRO A 111 23.18 -39.01 -18.60
N LEU A 112 22.94 -37.71 -18.76
CA LEU A 112 23.23 -36.73 -17.71
C LEU A 112 22.04 -36.62 -16.78
N LYS A 113 22.33 -36.48 -15.48
CA LYS A 113 21.35 -36.02 -14.50
C LYS A 113 21.35 -34.49 -14.55
N PHE A 114 20.20 -33.92 -14.89
CA PHE A 114 19.97 -32.48 -14.83
C PHE A 114 18.97 -32.16 -13.71
N ASP A 115 19.09 -30.97 -13.11
CA ASP A 115 18.21 -30.49 -12.03
C ASP A 115 16.96 -29.76 -12.55
N LEU A 116 16.68 -29.83 -13.85
CA LEU A 116 15.51 -29.19 -14.44
C LEU A 116 14.23 -29.94 -14.06
N ILE A 117 13.42 -29.31 -13.21
CA ILE A 117 12.08 -29.78 -12.84
C ILE A 117 11.07 -29.06 -13.72
N LEU A 118 10.62 -29.72 -14.79
CA LEU A 118 9.49 -29.25 -15.59
C LEU A 118 8.21 -29.43 -14.77
N LYS A 119 7.50 -28.33 -14.48
CA LYS A 119 6.20 -28.35 -13.81
C LYS A 119 5.14 -27.81 -14.77
N SER A 120 4.36 -28.70 -15.36
CA SER A 120 3.17 -28.33 -16.12
C SER A 120 2.07 -27.92 -15.14
N GLN A 121 1.72 -26.63 -15.11
CA GLN A 121 0.61 -26.11 -14.29
C GLN A 121 -0.52 -25.67 -15.22
N LEU A 122 -1.75 -26.05 -14.88
CA LEU A 122 -2.93 -25.52 -15.55
C LEU A 122 -3.04 -24.03 -15.24
N LYS A 123 -3.38 -23.22 -16.24
CA LYS A 123 -3.56 -21.78 -16.04
C LYS A 123 -4.86 -21.56 -15.27
N ILE A 124 -4.75 -21.48 -13.95
CA ILE A 124 -5.90 -21.36 -13.04
C ILE A 124 -6.43 -19.94 -13.02
N GLU A 125 -5.54 -18.94 -13.15
CA GLU A 125 -5.92 -17.52 -13.08
C GLU A 125 -5.67 -16.82 -14.42
N SER A 126 -6.66 -16.05 -14.85
CA SER A 126 -6.46 -15.12 -15.95
C SER A 126 -5.59 -13.96 -15.47
N ARG A 127 -4.88 -13.31 -16.40
CA ARG A 127 -4.12 -12.08 -16.09
C ARG A 127 -5.03 -11.01 -15.47
N ASP A 128 -6.29 -10.99 -15.87
CA ASP A 128 -7.28 -10.02 -15.41
C ASP A 128 -7.76 -10.33 -13.97
N GLU A 129 -7.84 -11.61 -13.61
CA GLU A 129 -8.16 -12.04 -12.23
C GLU A 129 -7.02 -11.68 -11.27
N LYS A 130 -5.76 -11.92 -11.68
CA LYS A 130 -4.58 -11.47 -10.92
C LYS A 130 -4.56 -9.95 -10.77
N TRP A 131 -4.81 -9.22 -11.85
CA TRP A 131 -4.89 -7.76 -11.81
C TRP A 131 -5.96 -7.27 -10.84
N TYR A 132 -7.14 -7.87 -10.86
CA TYR A 132 -8.22 -7.53 -9.96
C TYR A 132 -7.82 -7.76 -8.49
N ASN A 133 -7.24 -8.92 -8.17
CA ASN A 133 -6.77 -9.25 -6.82
C ASN A 133 -5.70 -8.26 -6.34
N TRP A 134 -4.73 -7.93 -7.20
CA TRP A 134 -3.72 -6.92 -6.89
C TRP A 134 -4.32 -5.53 -6.70
N ASN A 135 -5.32 -5.14 -7.51
CA ASN A 135 -6.01 -3.87 -7.35
C ASN A 135 -6.76 -3.79 -6.02
N GLU A 136 -7.45 -4.85 -5.62
CA GLU A 136 -8.13 -4.91 -4.32
C GLU A 136 -7.13 -4.84 -3.16
N LEU A 137 -6.00 -5.56 -3.24
CA LEU A 137 -4.94 -5.45 -2.25
C LEU A 137 -4.37 -4.03 -2.16
N LEU A 138 -4.15 -3.37 -3.29
CA LEU A 138 -3.65 -2.00 -3.33
C LEU A 138 -4.66 -1.00 -2.76
N LYS A 139 -5.96 -1.17 -3.05
CA LYS A 139 -7.03 -0.31 -2.48
C LYS A 139 -7.13 -0.42 -0.97
N ILE A 140 -6.94 -1.63 -0.41
CA ILE A 140 -6.97 -1.85 1.04
C ILE A 140 -5.69 -1.33 1.68
N LEU A 141 -4.53 -1.57 1.06
CA LEU A 141 -3.25 -1.26 1.69
C LEU A 141 -2.85 0.21 1.55
N ALA A 142 -3.18 0.88 0.44
CA ALA A 142 -2.84 2.28 0.22
C ALA A 142 -3.27 3.23 1.37
N PRO A 143 -4.48 3.12 1.95
CA PRO A 143 -4.87 3.94 3.10
C PRO A 143 -4.25 3.49 4.44
N ILE A 144 -3.84 2.23 4.58
CA ILE A 144 -3.30 1.68 5.84
C ILE A 144 -1.79 1.92 5.94
N ARG A 145 -1.06 1.60 4.87
CA ARG A 145 0.39 1.71 4.76
C ARG A 145 0.80 2.10 3.35
N PRO A 146 0.77 3.42 3.04
CA PRO A 146 1.18 3.92 1.73
C PRO A 146 2.68 3.73 1.45
N ASP A 147 3.48 3.57 2.50
CA ASP A 147 4.91 3.27 2.47
C ASP A 147 5.25 1.95 1.77
N LEU A 148 4.35 0.97 1.79
CA LEU A 148 4.57 -0.34 1.17
C LEU A 148 4.16 -0.41 -0.30
N VAL A 149 3.31 0.50 -0.77
CA VAL A 149 2.79 0.50 -2.15
C VAL A 149 3.90 0.50 -3.21
N PRO A 150 4.96 1.35 -3.10
CA PRO A 150 6.06 1.35 -4.06
C PRO A 150 6.82 0.02 -4.13
N ASN A 151 6.86 -0.75 -3.04
CA ASN A 151 7.53 -2.05 -2.99
C ASN A 151 6.67 -3.18 -3.59
N LEU A 152 5.36 -3.00 -3.64
CA LEU A 152 4.41 -4.00 -4.15
C LEU A 152 4.21 -3.88 -5.67
N VAL A 153 4.33 -2.68 -6.24
CA VAL A 153 4.16 -2.47 -7.69
C VAL A 153 5.14 -3.33 -8.52
N PRO A 154 6.44 -3.42 -8.19
CA PRO A 154 7.36 -4.35 -8.87
C PRO A 154 6.94 -5.82 -8.75
N LEU A 155 6.43 -6.23 -7.59
CA LEU A 155 6.00 -7.61 -7.34
C LEU A 155 4.75 -7.95 -8.16
N MET A 156 3.80 -7.03 -8.24
CA MET A 156 2.61 -7.13 -9.09
C MET A 156 3.01 -7.29 -10.57
N LEU A 157 3.92 -6.44 -11.07
CA LEU A 157 4.35 -6.48 -12.46
C LEU A 157 5.07 -7.78 -12.84
N ASN A 158 5.81 -8.38 -11.91
CA ASN A 158 6.45 -9.68 -12.09
C ASN A 158 5.43 -10.83 -12.11
N ASP A 159 4.41 -10.80 -11.25
CA ASP A 159 3.37 -11.84 -11.19
C ASP A 159 2.42 -11.83 -12.42
N MET A 160 2.34 -10.69 -13.11
CA MET A 160 1.52 -10.53 -14.32
C MET A 160 2.19 -10.97 -15.63
N ASP A 161 3.47 -11.36 -15.60
CA ASP A 161 4.27 -11.73 -16.78
C ASP A 161 4.10 -10.75 -17.96
N SER A 162 4.08 -9.44 -17.68
CA SER A 162 3.88 -8.43 -18.73
C SER A 162 5.13 -8.34 -19.62
N PRO A 163 4.98 -8.27 -20.96
CA PRO A 163 6.15 -8.15 -21.86
C PRO A 163 6.96 -6.87 -21.63
N ILE A 164 6.34 -5.86 -21.02
CA ILE A 164 6.96 -4.56 -20.68
C ILE A 164 7.45 -4.49 -19.23
N THR A 165 7.39 -5.58 -18.46
CA THR A 165 7.76 -5.56 -17.03
C THR A 165 9.19 -5.06 -16.83
N ASN A 166 10.14 -5.50 -17.66
CA ASN A 166 11.54 -5.07 -17.53
C ASN A 166 11.71 -3.56 -17.76
N ASP A 167 11.07 -3.01 -18.80
CA ASP A 167 11.14 -1.58 -19.13
C ASP A 167 10.51 -0.72 -18.03
N VAL A 168 9.39 -1.17 -17.45
CA VAL A 168 8.73 -0.46 -16.34
C VAL A 168 9.55 -0.55 -15.06
N LEU A 169 10.17 -1.71 -14.76
CA LEU A 169 11.06 -1.86 -13.62
C LEU A 169 12.29 -0.95 -13.75
N GLU A 170 12.88 -0.87 -14.94
CA GLU A 170 13.99 0.03 -15.22
C GLU A 170 13.59 1.50 -15.03
N ALA A 171 12.40 1.89 -15.52
CA ALA A 171 11.88 3.24 -15.32
C ALA A 171 11.66 3.57 -13.84
N ILE A 172 11.13 2.64 -13.04
CA ILE A 172 10.94 2.80 -11.59
C ILE A 172 12.29 2.91 -10.87
N GLN A 173 13.26 2.07 -11.22
CA GLN A 173 14.60 2.11 -10.65
C GLN A 173 15.30 3.44 -10.96
N ASN A 174 15.22 3.90 -12.21
CA ASN A 174 15.76 5.18 -12.62
C ASN A 174 15.09 6.35 -11.88
N ALA A 175 13.78 6.33 -11.70
CA ALA A 175 13.05 7.33 -10.93
C ALA A 175 13.49 7.35 -9.45
N ASN A 176 13.58 6.18 -8.81
CA ASN A 176 14.04 6.07 -7.42
C ASN A 176 15.49 6.53 -7.27
N ALA A 177 16.38 6.15 -8.19
CA ALA A 177 17.77 6.59 -8.18
C ALA A 177 17.88 8.11 -8.35
N LEU A 178 17.08 8.72 -9.24
CA LEU A 178 17.02 10.17 -9.38
C LEU A 178 16.52 10.84 -8.10
N GLN A 179 15.53 10.23 -7.44
CA GLN A 179 14.94 10.77 -6.22
C GLN A 179 15.93 10.68 -5.04
N GLU A 180 16.67 9.58 -4.92
CA GLU A 180 17.75 9.41 -3.95
C GLU A 180 18.91 10.39 -4.22
N GLN A 181 19.30 10.56 -5.48
CA GLN A 181 20.34 11.49 -5.87
C GLN A 181 19.95 12.95 -5.57
N ASN A 182 18.68 13.32 -5.81
CA ASN A 182 18.13 14.61 -5.41
C ASN A 182 18.03 14.76 -3.89
N ALA A 183 17.67 13.71 -3.16
CA ALA A 183 17.61 13.73 -1.70
C ALA A 183 19.00 13.90 -1.08
N GLN A 184 20.04 13.27 -1.63
CA GLN A 184 21.42 13.43 -1.21
C GLN A 184 21.98 14.82 -1.55
N ALA A 185 21.68 15.33 -2.76
CA ALA A 185 22.09 16.67 -3.16
C ALA A 185 21.46 17.78 -2.29
N ASN A 186 20.21 17.58 -1.86
CA ASN A 186 19.48 18.53 -1.01
C ASN A 186 19.56 18.24 0.49
N ALA A 187 20.26 17.18 0.92
CA ALA A 187 20.40 16.81 2.33
C ALA A 187 20.93 17.95 3.22
N PRO A 188 22.02 18.68 2.86
CA PRO A 188 22.50 19.79 3.69
C PRO A 188 21.52 20.97 3.73
N TYR A 189 20.79 21.23 2.64
CA TYR A 189 19.80 22.29 2.57
C TYR A 189 18.55 21.97 3.39
N ASN A 190 18.06 20.73 3.34
CA ASN A 190 16.94 20.26 4.16
C ASN A 190 17.25 20.27 5.66
N GLN A 191 18.49 19.93 6.05
CA GLN A 191 18.92 20.04 7.45
C GLN A 191 18.91 21.49 7.94
N GLN A 192 19.35 22.44 7.12
CA GLN A 192 19.28 23.87 7.43
C GLN A 192 17.84 24.37 7.56
N ILE A 193 16.95 23.95 6.66
CA ILE A 193 15.53 24.32 6.73
C ILE A 193 14.89 23.75 7.99
N GLN A 194 15.13 22.47 8.33
CA GLN A 194 14.62 21.88 9.56
C GLN A 194 15.15 22.61 10.80
N ALA A 195 16.44 22.95 10.83
CA ALA A 195 17.02 23.69 11.95
C ALA A 195 16.34 25.06 12.13
N LEU A 196 16.11 25.80 11.04
CA LEU A 196 15.41 27.09 11.08
C LEU A 196 13.94 26.94 11.48
N GLN A 197 13.26 25.86 11.07
CA GLN A 197 11.89 25.56 11.49
C GLN A 197 11.82 25.25 12.98
N ILE A 198 12.73 24.43 13.50
CA ILE A 198 12.85 24.14 14.93
C ILE A 198 13.08 25.44 15.71
N GLN A 199 13.95 26.32 15.22
CA GLN A 199 14.25 27.60 15.87
C GLN A 199 13.04 28.55 15.88
N LYS A 200 12.26 28.59 14.79
CA LYS A 200 10.99 29.34 14.73
C LYS A 200 9.95 28.78 15.70
N LEU A 201 9.79 27.46 15.73
CA LEU A 201 8.86 26.81 16.65
C LEU A 201 9.24 27.09 18.11
N GLN A 202 10.53 27.06 18.41
CA GLN A 202 11.05 27.35 19.74
C GLN A 202 10.79 28.82 20.15
N ALA A 203 10.95 29.76 19.22
CA ALA A 203 10.62 31.16 19.46
C ALA A 203 9.10 31.36 19.68
N GLU A 204 8.26 30.66 18.92
CA GLU A 204 6.80 30.71 19.07
C GLU A 204 6.35 30.12 20.41
N ILE A 205 6.96 29.03 20.86
CA ILE A 205 6.74 28.46 22.20
C ILE A 205 7.10 29.47 23.29
N MET A 206 8.25 30.16 23.16
CA MET A 206 8.65 31.18 24.13
C MET A 206 7.69 32.39 24.12
N GLU A 207 7.22 32.82 22.96
CA GLU A 207 6.25 33.91 22.86
C GLU A 207 4.92 33.54 23.52
N LEU A 208 4.43 32.32 23.26
CA LEU A 208 3.20 31.80 23.87
C LEU A 208 3.35 31.65 25.38
N GLN A 209 4.49 31.17 25.87
CA GLN A 209 4.79 31.09 27.30
C GLN A 209 4.83 32.49 27.94
N ALA A 210 5.51 33.46 27.30
CA ALA A 210 5.57 34.83 27.81
C ALA A 210 4.18 35.50 27.83
N LYS A 211 3.32 35.24 26.83
CA LYS A 211 1.92 35.68 26.82
C LYS A 211 1.15 35.01 27.96
N ALA A 212 1.29 33.70 28.15
CA ALA A 212 0.65 32.97 29.24
C ALA A 212 1.05 33.55 30.62
N SER A 213 2.35 33.80 30.86
CA SER A 213 2.82 34.43 32.10
C SER A 213 2.30 35.85 32.29
N LYS A 214 2.15 36.64 31.21
CA LYS A 214 1.51 37.97 31.30
C LYS A 214 0.05 37.87 31.70
N TYR A 215 -0.71 36.95 31.10
CA TYR A 215 -2.10 36.73 31.46
C TYR A 215 -2.25 36.22 32.89
N GLU A 216 -1.33 35.36 33.35
CA GLU A 216 -1.27 34.87 34.73
C GLU A 216 -0.98 36.01 35.73
N GLN A 217 0.00 36.86 35.44
CA GLN A 217 0.31 38.04 36.27
C GLN A 217 -0.82 39.07 36.28
N GLN A 218 -1.51 39.28 35.15
CA GLN A 218 -2.69 40.14 35.09
C GLN A 218 -3.87 39.55 35.87
N GLY A 219 -4.03 38.22 35.83
CA GLY A 219 -5.00 37.49 36.64
C GLY A 219 -4.73 37.64 38.13
N ALA A 220 -3.47 37.47 38.55
CA ALA A 220 -3.03 37.65 39.93
C ALA A 220 -3.21 39.10 40.41
N LEU A 221 -2.83 40.09 39.60
CA LEU A 221 -3.05 41.51 39.92
C LEU A 221 -4.54 41.82 40.08
N SER A 222 -5.38 41.33 39.18
CA SER A 222 -6.84 41.51 39.25
C SER A 222 -7.45 40.84 40.49
N GLN A 223 -6.92 39.70 40.93
CA GLN A 223 -7.31 39.08 42.20
C GLN A 223 -6.88 39.93 43.39
N THR A 224 -5.63 40.40 43.43
CA THR A 224 -5.14 41.25 44.51
C THR A 224 -5.87 42.60 44.57
N THR A 225 -6.25 43.21 43.44
CA THR A 225 -7.06 44.44 43.44
C THR A 225 -8.48 44.18 43.90
N ASN A 226 -9.12 43.09 43.46
CA ASN A 226 -10.45 42.70 43.94
C ASN A 226 -10.46 42.36 45.44
N GLU A 227 -9.41 41.71 45.94
CA GLU A 227 -9.23 41.45 47.37
C GLU A 227 -8.98 42.75 48.15
N SER A 228 -8.15 43.64 47.62
CA SER A 228 -7.91 44.97 48.23
C SER A 228 -9.17 45.84 48.24
N GLU A 229 -10.00 45.79 47.20
CA GLU A 229 -11.28 46.49 47.14
C GLU A 229 -12.30 45.91 48.12
N LYS A 230 -12.35 44.58 48.28
CA LYS A 230 -13.18 43.94 49.32
C LYS A 230 -12.72 44.30 50.73
N ILE A 231 -11.41 44.36 50.97
CA ILE A 231 -10.84 44.80 52.25
C ILE A 231 -11.18 46.27 52.49
N ASN A 232 -11.04 47.15 51.50
CA ASN A 232 -11.39 48.57 51.62
C ASN A 232 -12.90 48.79 51.83
N GLN A 233 -13.76 47.99 51.19
CA GLN A 233 -15.20 48.03 51.44
C GLN A 233 -15.55 47.50 52.85
N ALA A 234 -14.88 46.45 53.33
CA ALA A 234 -15.07 45.95 54.69
C ALA A 234 -14.62 46.98 55.75
N VAL A 235 -13.51 47.69 55.50
CA VAL A 235 -13.05 48.79 56.36
C VAL A 235 -14.04 49.97 56.32
N ALA A 236 -14.51 50.38 55.14
CA ALA A 236 -15.50 51.46 55.01
C ALA A 236 -16.87 51.13 55.65
N ILE A 237 -17.30 49.86 55.64
CA ILE A 237 -18.51 49.41 56.32
C ILE A 237 -18.30 49.40 57.85
N SER A 238 -17.11 49.03 58.32
CA SER A 238 -16.76 49.09 59.75
C SER A 238 -16.66 50.54 60.28
N GLU A 239 -16.20 51.48 59.46
CA GLU A 239 -16.19 52.92 59.79
C GLU A 239 -17.60 53.52 59.75
N MET A 240 -18.47 53.14 58.80
CA MET A 240 -19.87 53.58 58.77
C MET A 240 -20.70 53.05 59.97
N GLN A 241 -20.40 51.86 60.48
CA GLN A 241 -21.07 51.33 61.68
C GLN A 241 -20.62 52.02 62.98
N GLN A 242 -19.48 52.71 63.01
CA GLN A 242 -19.07 53.52 64.16
C GLN A 242 -19.59 54.96 64.09
N VAL A 243 -19.87 55.51 62.90
CA VAL A 243 -20.37 56.88 62.74
C VAL A 243 -21.90 56.99 62.89
N SER A 244 -22.64 55.88 62.76
CA SER A 244 -24.11 55.88 62.88
C SER A 244 -24.66 55.90 64.31
N ALA A 245 -23.80 56.04 65.34
CA ALA A 245 -24.18 55.98 66.75
C ALA A 245 -23.98 57.29 67.54
N LYS A 246 -23.57 58.41 66.92
CA LYS A 246 -23.41 59.69 67.62
C LYS A 246 -23.77 60.90 66.76
N GLU A 247 -24.68 61.71 67.32
CA GLU A 247 -24.81 63.18 67.18
C GLU A 247 -25.42 63.66 65.84
N ASP A 248 -26.63 64.25 65.75
CA ASP A 248 -27.46 65.02 66.70
C ASP A 248 -26.72 66.18 67.37
N LYS A 249 -26.54 67.29 66.63
CA LYS A 249 -26.94 68.68 66.99
C LYS A 249 -26.18 69.77 66.20
N ASN A 250 -26.98 70.67 65.61
CA ASN A 250 -26.82 72.12 65.45
C ASN A 250 -25.47 72.76 65.06
N ALA A 251 -25.51 73.39 63.87
CA ALA A 251 -25.38 74.83 63.61
C ALA A 251 -24.06 75.59 63.89
N GLU A 252 -23.71 76.37 62.86
CA GLU A 252 -23.18 77.75 62.87
C GLU A 252 -21.73 78.05 62.40
N THR A 253 -21.71 78.99 61.43
CA THR A 253 -20.77 80.08 61.10
C THR A 253 -19.40 79.88 60.41
N GLU A 254 -19.39 80.31 59.14
CA GLU A 254 -18.47 81.23 58.44
C GLU A 254 -16.98 81.34 58.85
N ALA A 255 -16.07 81.09 57.89
CA ALA A 255 -15.34 82.13 57.14
C ALA A 255 -13.91 81.70 56.70
N ASN A 256 -13.64 81.97 55.42
CA ASN A 256 -12.39 82.48 54.84
C ASN A 256 -11.55 81.58 53.89
N LYS A 257 -11.36 82.12 52.68
CA LYS A 257 -10.72 81.67 51.42
C LYS A 257 -9.17 81.83 51.47
N PRO A 258 -8.38 81.64 50.38
CA PRO A 258 -8.43 80.76 49.18
C PRO A 258 -7.05 80.14 48.75
N LYS A 259 -7.04 79.24 47.73
CA LYS A 259 -6.24 79.30 46.45
C LYS A 259 -6.30 77.93 45.72
N LYS A 260 -6.88 77.83 44.51
CA LYS A 260 -6.25 77.87 43.14
C LYS A 260 -5.30 76.68 42.89
N LYS A 261 -5.34 75.81 41.86
CA LYS A 261 -5.78 75.74 40.44
C LYS A 261 -5.88 74.21 40.08
N LEU A 262 -6.40 73.65 38.98
CA LEU A 262 -6.27 73.94 37.54
C LEU A 262 -7.42 73.27 36.75
N LYS A 263 -7.74 73.86 35.60
CA LYS A 263 -8.64 73.37 34.54
C LYS A 263 -7.88 72.47 33.56
N THR A 264 -8.61 71.58 32.85
CA THR A 264 -8.81 71.49 31.37
C THR A 264 -9.24 70.05 31.02
N SER A 265 -10.45 69.82 30.50
CA SER A 265 -10.84 69.72 29.07
C SER A 265 -10.13 68.56 28.34
N ASP A 266 -10.71 67.75 27.46
CA ASP A 266 -11.84 67.94 26.57
C ASP A 266 -12.21 66.56 25.95
N LYS A 267 -13.50 66.33 25.72
CA LYS A 267 -14.10 65.59 24.57
C LYS A 267 -13.71 64.12 24.35
N THR A 268 -14.50 63.22 24.94
CA THR A 268 -14.76 61.88 24.40
C THR A 268 -15.51 61.99 23.07
N THR A 269 -14.79 61.80 21.95
CA THR A 269 -15.40 61.61 20.63
C THR A 269 -15.48 60.12 20.32
N TRP A 270 -16.71 59.64 20.17
CA TRP A 270 -17.05 58.32 19.68
C TRP A 270 -16.37 58.03 18.34
N ARG A 271 -15.57 56.96 18.26
CA ARG A 271 -15.19 56.34 16.99
C ARG A 271 -15.99 55.07 16.79
N LYS A 272 -16.86 55.09 15.78
CA LYS A 272 -17.56 53.91 15.26
C LYS A 272 -16.54 52.95 14.64
N TYR A 273 -16.67 51.67 14.95
CA TYR A 273 -15.98 50.57 14.27
C TYR A 273 -16.49 50.46 12.81
N PRO A 274 -15.62 50.27 11.80
CA PRO A 274 -16.06 49.73 10.53
C PRO A 274 -16.22 48.21 10.68
N SER A 275 -17.45 47.76 10.53
CA SER A 275 -17.84 46.36 10.44
C SER A 275 -17.19 45.66 9.24
N ALA A 276 -16.94 44.37 9.41
CA ALA A 276 -16.47 43.44 8.39
C ALA A 276 -17.18 43.59 7.04
N GLN A 277 -16.39 43.79 5.99
CA GLN A 277 -16.71 43.41 4.62
C GLN A 277 -15.41 43.49 3.80
N ASN A 278 -14.99 42.33 3.30
CA ASN A 278 -14.15 42.06 2.12
C ASN A 278 -13.26 40.83 2.40
N LEU A 279 -13.90 39.67 2.36
CA LEU A 279 -13.28 38.45 1.85
C LEU A 279 -13.56 38.46 0.35
N ASP A 280 -12.55 38.83 -0.43
CA ASP A 280 -12.44 38.46 -1.84
C ASP A 280 -10.95 38.36 -2.18
N TYR A 281 -10.63 37.25 -2.86
CA TYR A 281 -9.35 36.64 -3.22
C TYR A 281 -8.69 35.70 -2.21
#